data_AF-A0A822Y4E7-F1
#
_entry.id   AF-A0A822Y4E7-F1
#
_cell.length_a   1.000
_cell.length_b   1.000
_cell.length_c   1.000
_cell.angle_alpha   90.00
_cell.angle_beta   90.00
_cell.angle_gamma   90.00
#
_symmetry.space_group_name_H-M   'P 1'
#
loop_
_entity.id
_entity.type
_entity.pdbx_description
1 polymer ?
#
loop_
_entity_poly.entity_id
_entity_poly.type
_entity_poly.pdbx_seq_one_letter_code
_entity_poly.pdbx_strand_id
1 'polypeptide(L)'
;MRLKSNNGLFEDCTRAYIRQIRARFCGRWVCGLCSEAVREEYSESMGTTRHIISKALRAHMQMCQRFNKFIRVNPAMSLAGSMTQILKKSSKRREALSNEGSNKKSGSTDY
;
A
#
# COMPACT_ATOMS: atom_id res chain seq x y z
N MET A 1 -0.43 23.69 -22.19
CA MET A 1 -1.62 22.80 -22.24
C MET A 1 -2.01 22.47 -20.81
N ARG A 2 -3.17 22.96 -20.39
CA ARG A 2 -3.71 22.79 -19.04
C ARG A 2 -4.70 21.64 -19.10
N LEU A 3 -4.32 20.48 -18.56
CA LEU A 3 -5.19 19.30 -18.55
C LEU A 3 -6.08 19.37 -17.31
N LYS A 4 -7.38 19.59 -17.50
CA LYS A 4 -8.38 19.42 -16.44
C LYS A 4 -8.44 17.94 -16.09
N SER A 5 -8.00 17.58 -14.88
CA SER A 5 -8.29 16.28 -14.29
C SER A 5 -9.55 16.40 -13.43
N ASN A 6 -10.35 15.34 -13.36
CA ASN A 6 -11.70 15.29 -12.74
C ASN A 6 -11.77 15.60 -11.23
N ASN A 7 -10.68 16.07 -10.61
CA ASN A 7 -10.56 16.32 -9.16
C ASN A 7 -10.08 17.75 -8.80
N GLY A 8 -10.28 18.75 -9.67
CA GLY A 8 -10.17 20.17 -9.28
C GLY A 8 -8.76 20.72 -8.95
N LEU A 9 -7.72 19.89 -8.89
CA LEU A 9 -6.33 20.35 -8.71
C LEU A 9 -5.65 20.54 -10.06
N PHE A 10 -5.26 21.79 -10.35
CA PHE A 10 -4.45 22.16 -11.50
C PHE A 10 -2.96 21.96 -11.18
N GLU A 11 -2.42 20.81 -11.50
CA GLU A 11 -0.97 20.68 -11.69
C GLU A 11 -0.64 21.29 -13.05
N ASP A 12 0.18 22.34 -13.10
CA ASP A 12 0.66 22.89 -14.36
C ASP A 12 1.53 21.82 -15.04
N CYS A 13 0.92 21.05 -15.95
CA CYS A 13 1.55 20.02 -16.78
C CYS A 13 2.45 20.65 -17.85
N THR A 14 3.41 21.45 -17.40
CA THR A 14 4.40 22.14 -18.22
C THR A 14 5.50 21.17 -18.59
N ARG A 15 6.10 21.31 -19.79
CA ARG A 15 7.24 20.46 -20.22
C ARG A 15 8.39 20.48 -19.20
N ALA A 16 8.62 21.61 -18.55
CA ALA A 16 9.60 21.76 -17.48
C ALA A 16 9.28 20.87 -16.27
N TYR A 17 8.02 20.91 -15.79
CA TYR A 17 7.55 20.05 -14.70
C TYR A 17 7.68 18.56 -15.07
N ILE A 18 7.31 18.18 -16.30
CA ILE A 18 7.48 16.80 -16.79
C ILE A 18 8.93 16.33 -16.72
N ARG A 19 9.86 17.17 -17.20
CA ARG A 19 11.29 16.85 -17.15
C ARG A 19 11.78 16.73 -15.71
N GLN A 20 11.35 17.63 -14.83
CA GLN A 20 11.75 17.64 -13.43
C GLN A 20 11.26 16.40 -12.69
N ILE A 21 10.01 16.01 -12.88
CA ILE A 21 9.45 14.77 -12.29
C ILE A 21 10.21 13.55 -12.80
N ARG A 22 10.42 13.45 -14.11
CA ARG A 22 11.17 12.31 -14.68
C ARG A 22 12.62 12.28 -14.19
N ALA A 23 13.26 13.41 -13.97
CA ALA A 23 14.60 13.47 -13.40
C ALA A 23 14.62 12.93 -11.95
N ARG A 24 13.63 13.31 -11.13
CA ARG A 24 13.53 12.87 -9.73
C ARG A 24 13.18 11.39 -9.59
N PHE A 25 12.24 10.88 -10.38
CA PHE A 25 11.67 9.54 -10.22
C PHE A 25 12.22 8.52 -11.22
N CYS A 26 13.54 8.48 -11.39
CA CYS A 26 14.22 7.46 -12.22
C CYS A 26 13.69 7.36 -13.66
N GLY A 27 13.34 8.49 -14.27
CA GLY A 27 12.81 8.58 -15.64
C GLY A 27 11.30 8.37 -15.76
N ARG A 28 10.62 8.03 -14.66
CA ARG A 28 9.18 7.73 -14.62
C ARG A 28 8.36 9.01 -14.40
N TRP A 29 7.18 9.04 -14.99
CA TRP A 29 6.21 10.10 -14.78
C TRP A 29 5.22 9.67 -13.68
N VAL A 30 4.97 10.56 -12.72
CA VAL A 30 4.01 10.40 -11.61
C VAL A 30 3.20 11.70 -11.47
N CYS A 31 1.96 11.61 -10.97
CA CYS A 31 1.20 12.83 -10.62
C CYS A 31 1.76 13.46 -9.33
N GLY A 32 1.42 14.72 -9.06
CA GLY A 32 1.94 15.43 -7.90
C GLY A 32 1.61 14.75 -6.57
N LEU A 33 0.40 14.21 -6.38
CA LEU A 33 0.06 13.44 -5.17
C LEU A 33 0.94 12.20 -4.97
N CYS A 34 1.20 11.44 -6.05
CA CYS A 34 2.11 10.29 -5.98
C CYS A 34 3.56 10.75 -5.74
N SER A 35 3.94 11.92 -6.22
CA SER A 35 5.27 12.48 -6.02
C SER A 35 5.54 12.89 -4.57
N GLU A 36 4.52 13.33 -3.84
CA GLU A 36 4.60 13.60 -2.40
C GLU A 36 4.64 12.28 -1.62
N ALA A 37 3.74 11.34 -1.92
CA ALA A 37 3.69 10.05 -1.22
C ALA A 37 4.98 9.23 -1.38
N VAL A 38 5.57 9.20 -2.58
CA VAL A 38 6.86 8.52 -2.80
C VAL A 38 8.00 9.23 -2.06
N ARG A 39 7.92 10.55 -1.87
CA ARG A 39 8.92 11.32 -1.11
C ARG A 39 8.83 11.04 0.39
N GLU A 40 7.63 10.84 0.91
CA GLU A 40 7.42 10.46 2.31
C GLU A 40 7.97 9.05 2.62
N GLU A 41 7.98 8.15 1.63
CA GLU A 41 8.50 6.78 1.77
C GLU A 41 10.03 6.70 1.95
N TYR A 42 10.78 7.78 1.72
CA TYR A 42 12.22 7.83 1.97
C TYR A 42 12.60 9.05 2.82
N SER A 43 13.37 8.86 3.88
CA SER A 43 13.85 9.98 4.70
C SER A 43 15.04 10.68 4.03
N GLU A 44 15.04 12.02 4.03
CA GLU A 44 16.17 12.81 3.54
C GLU A 44 17.44 12.59 4.39
N SER A 45 17.29 12.10 5.62
CA SER A 45 18.38 11.86 6.58
C SER A 45 19.34 10.72 6.23
N MET A 46 18.95 9.76 5.38
CA MET A 46 19.78 8.59 5.03
C MET A 46 20.54 8.75 3.70
N GLY A 47 20.46 9.91 3.05
CA GLY A 47 21.00 10.09 1.70
C GLY A 47 20.11 9.40 0.66
N THR A 48 19.44 10.19 -0.17
CA THR A 48 18.51 9.66 -1.15
C THR A 48 19.26 9.15 -2.39
N THR A 49 19.64 7.87 -2.38
CA THR A 49 20.21 7.24 -3.59
C THR A 49 19.13 6.92 -4.62
N ARG A 50 19.51 6.89 -5.91
CA ARG A 50 18.63 6.50 -7.02
C ARG A 50 17.97 5.12 -6.79
N HIS A 51 18.67 4.21 -6.12
CA HIS A 51 18.16 2.89 -5.78
C HIS A 51 16.99 2.96 -4.79
N ILE A 52 17.11 3.78 -3.74
CA ILE A 52 16.07 3.97 -2.72
C ILE A 52 14.81 4.57 -3.36
N ILE A 53 14.95 5.62 -4.17
CA ILE A 53 13.82 6.24 -4.90
C ILE A 53 13.13 5.21 -5.78
N SER A 54 13.90 4.42 -6.54
CA SER A 54 13.34 3.39 -7.42
C SER A 54 12.55 2.33 -6.65
N LYS A 55 13.03 1.93 -5.46
CA LYS A 55 12.35 0.96 -4.59
C LYS A 55 11.05 1.54 -4.03
N ALA A 56 11.08 2.75 -3.46
CA ALA A 56 9.91 3.45 -2.95
C ALA A 56 8.86 3.65 -4.05
N LEU A 57 9.30 4.14 -5.23
CA LEU A 57 8.44 4.32 -6.39
C LEU A 57 7.77 3.01 -6.83
N ARG A 58 8.52 1.91 -6.88
CA ARG A 58 7.98 0.59 -7.25
C ARG A 58 6.92 0.11 -6.25
N ALA A 59 7.19 0.25 -4.96
CA ALA A 59 6.26 -0.13 -3.90
C ALA A 59 4.95 0.69 -4.02
N HIS A 60 5.08 2.01 -4.17
CA HIS A 60 3.94 2.90 -4.34
C HIS A 60 3.13 2.58 -5.61
N MET A 61 3.79 2.34 -6.75
CA MET A 61 3.11 1.95 -7.98
C MET A 61 2.31 0.66 -7.83
N GLN A 62 2.83 -0.34 -7.11
CA GLN A 62 2.09 -1.58 -6.84
C GLN A 62 0.87 -1.32 -5.95
N MET A 63 0.99 -0.44 -4.95
CA MET A 63 -0.15 -0.01 -4.13
C MET A 63 -1.22 0.69 -4.99
N CYS A 64 -0.84 1.66 -5.82
CA CYS A 64 -1.75 2.36 -6.71
C CYS A 64 -2.47 1.40 -7.67
N GLN A 65 -1.76 0.41 -8.21
CA GLN A 65 -2.36 -0.61 -9.08
C GLN A 65 -3.40 -1.45 -8.34
N ARG A 66 -3.11 -1.89 -7.11
CA ARG A 66 -4.09 -2.62 -6.28
C ARG A 66 -5.28 -1.75 -5.94
N PHE A 67 -5.05 -0.52 -5.51
CA PHE A 67 -6.09 0.44 -5.18
C PHE A 67 -7.02 0.70 -6.38
N ASN A 68 -6.43 0.92 -7.57
CA ASN A 68 -7.23 1.16 -8.76
C ASN A 68 -8.00 -0.09 -9.18
N LYS A 69 -7.37 -1.27 -9.16
CA LYS A 69 -7.98 -2.53 -9.57
C LYS A 69 -9.13 -2.96 -8.68
N PHE A 70 -8.99 -2.82 -7.37
CA PHE A 70 -9.94 -3.39 -6.41
C PHE A 70 -10.84 -2.32 -5.77
N ILE A 71 -10.26 -1.22 -5.30
CA ILE A 71 -10.99 -0.24 -4.48
C ILE A 71 -11.74 0.76 -5.36
N ARG A 72 -11.09 1.30 -6.40
CA ARG A 72 -11.72 2.31 -7.27
C ARG A 72 -12.75 1.73 -8.22
N VAL A 73 -12.51 0.54 -8.75
CA VAL A 73 -13.42 -0.11 -9.71
C VAL A 73 -14.67 -0.64 -9.01
N ASN A 74 -14.55 -1.19 -7.79
CA ASN A 74 -15.71 -1.69 -7.04
C ASN A 74 -15.50 -1.59 -5.51
N PRO A 75 -15.78 -0.42 -4.92
CA PRO A 75 -15.54 -0.21 -3.48
C PRO A 75 -16.39 -1.14 -2.59
N ALA A 76 -17.61 -1.48 -3.02
CA ALA A 76 -18.49 -2.38 -2.27
C ALA A 76 -17.92 -3.81 -2.19
N MET A 77 -17.43 -4.36 -3.31
CA MET A 77 -16.77 -5.68 -3.33
C MET A 77 -15.46 -5.67 -2.54
N SER A 78 -14.68 -4.58 -2.63
CA SER A 78 -13.46 -4.45 -1.83
C SER A 78 -13.77 -4.46 -0.33
N LEU A 79 -14.85 -3.78 0.09
CA LEU A 79 -15.29 -3.77 1.49
C LEU A 79 -15.74 -5.17 1.94
N ALA A 80 -16.60 -5.82 1.16
CA ALA A 80 -17.07 -7.18 1.44
C ALA A 80 -15.91 -8.18 1.53
N GLY A 81 -14.92 -8.05 0.65
CA GLY A 81 -13.69 -8.86 0.68
C GLY A 81 -12.89 -8.67 1.97
N SER A 82 -12.68 -7.42 2.39
CA SER A 82 -11.99 -7.08 3.64
C SER A 82 -12.73 -7.64 4.87
N MET A 83 -14.06 -7.48 4.92
CA MET A 83 -14.90 -8.04 5.99
C MET A 83 -14.77 -9.57 6.05
N THR A 84 -14.83 -10.23 4.90
CA THR A 84 -14.63 -11.68 4.79
C THR A 84 -13.27 -12.11 5.33
N GLN A 85 -12.19 -11.38 5.02
CA GLN A 85 -10.86 -11.67 5.55
C GLN A 85 -10.77 -11.51 7.06
N ILE A 86 -11.41 -10.48 7.63
CA ILE A 86 -11.46 -10.25 9.08
C ILE A 86 -12.15 -11.43 9.78
N LEU A 87 -13.33 -11.85 9.29
CA LEU A 87 -14.08 -12.98 9.84
C LEU A 87 -13.33 -14.32 9.74
N LYS A 88 -12.62 -14.54 8.62
CA LYS A 88 -11.75 -15.72 8.46
C LYS A 88 -10.58 -15.71 9.44
N LYS A 89 -9.92 -14.57 9.62
CA LYS A 89 -8.78 -14.43 10.54
C LYS A 89 -9.20 -14.56 12.00
N SER A 90 -10.36 -14.03 12.38
CA SER A 90 -10.89 -14.17 13.74
C SER A 90 -11.28 -15.62 14.05
N SER A 91 -11.88 -16.34 13.10
CA SER A 91 -12.24 -17.75 13.27
C SER A 91 -11.02 -18.64 13.47
N LYS A 92 -9.98 -18.49 12.65
CA LYS A 92 -8.71 -19.21 12.82
C LYS A 92 -8.03 -18.95 14.16
N ARG A 93 -8.11 -17.71 14.69
CA ARG A 93 -7.59 -17.40 16.03
C ARG A 93 -8.36 -18.12 17.14
N ARG A 94 -9.68 -18.23 17.02
CA ARG A 94 -10.50 -18.98 17.99
C ARG A 94 -10.16 -20.47 17.97
N GLU A 95 -9.97 -21.04 16.80
CA GLU A 95 -9.55 -22.45 16.63
C GLU A 95 -8.17 -22.71 17.25
N ALA A 96 -7.20 -21.81 17.05
CA ALA A 96 -5.88 -21.93 17.66
C ALA A 96 -5.95 -21.88 19.21
N LEU A 97 -6.74 -20.96 19.76
CA LEU A 97 -6.95 -20.84 21.22
C LEU A 97 -7.67 -22.07 21.79
N SER A 98 -8.63 -22.66 21.07
CA SER A 98 -9.27 -23.89 21.52
C SER A 98 -8.30 -25.09 21.51
N ASN A 99 -7.38 -25.16 20.55
CA ASN A 99 -6.38 -26.24 20.49
C ASN A 99 -5.31 -26.14 21.60
N GLU A 100 -4.94 -24.92 22.03
CA GLU A 100 -4.01 -24.74 23.16
C GLU A 100 -4.61 -25.16 24.51
N GLY A 101 -5.93 -25.05 24.68
CA GLY A 101 -6.63 -25.50 25.90
C GLY A 101 -6.70 -27.02 26.06
N SER A 102 -6.57 -27.77 24.96
CA SER A 102 -6.71 -29.24 24.96
C SER A 102 -5.42 -29.99 25.32
N ASN A 103 -4.24 -29.35 25.32
CA ASN A 103 -2.95 -30.01 25.57
C ASN A 103 -2.47 -29.99 27.04
N LYS A 104 -3.37 -29.71 28.00
CA LYS A 104 -3.04 -29.57 29.45
C LYS A 104 -3.65 -30.64 30.37
N LYS A 105 -4.02 -31.81 29.84
CA LYS A 105 -4.42 -32.97 30.66
C LYS A 105 -3.70 -34.24 30.21
N SER A 106 -2.46 -34.42 30.65
CA SER A 106 -1.89 -35.75 30.91
C SER A 106 -0.81 -35.66 32.00
N GLY A 107 -0.90 -36.57 32.97
CA GLY A 107 -0.18 -36.57 34.26
C GLY A 107 -1.19 -36.54 35.41
N SER A 108 -2.16 -37.46 35.46
CA SER A 108 -2.06 -38.83 36.00
C SER A 108 -1.57 -38.85 37.45
N THR A 109 -2.50 -39.19 38.34
CA THR A 109 -2.27 -39.61 39.72
C THR A 109 -1.44 -40.91 39.76
N ASP A 110 -0.69 -41.09 40.84
CA ASP A 110 -0.56 -42.33 41.65
C ASP A 110 0.84 -42.40 42.31
N TYR A 111 0.94 -42.02 43.59
CA TYR A 111 1.10 -42.88 44.80
C TYR A 111 1.11 -41.98 46.04
#